data_AF-A0A1D6G7Z7-F1
#
_entry.id   AF-A0A1D6G7Z7-F1
#
_cell.length_a   1.000
_cell.length_b   1.000
_cell.length_c   1.000
_cell.angle_alpha   90.00
_cell.angle_beta   90.00
_cell.angle_gamma   90.00
#
_symmetry.space_group_name_H-M   'P 1'
#
loop_
_entity.id
_entity.type
_entity.pdbx_description
1 polymer ?
#
loop_
_entity_poly.entity_id
_entity_poly.type
_entity_poly.pdbx_seq_one_letter_code
_entity_poly.pdbx_strand_id
1 'polypeptide(L)'
;MISPERSSSQSPRSQAVAGAPFLWISVMDPVKMGTGVQAYISYRVITKTNLPEFEGPEKIVIRRYSDFEWLHDRLAERYKGVFIPPLPEKNAVEKFRFSKEFIELRRQALDLFVNRIASHPELKQSDVLRTFLQADEEIMDRARSYETGIFKKPSDFLQMFKVLSLVSPVRHSCYFLNIFLSSYKIRTSIISCIAPIHPGHC
;
A
#
# COMPACT_ATOMS: atom_id res chain seq x y z
N MET A 1 -10.66 52.74 60.61
CA MET A 1 -10.47 52.36 59.20
C MET A 1 -9.83 50.98 59.16
N ILE A 2 -10.59 49.94 58.83
CA ILE A 2 -10.09 48.62 58.41
C ILE A 2 -11.12 48.10 57.40
N SER A 3 -10.70 48.00 56.14
CA SER A 3 -11.42 47.29 55.08
C SER A 3 -10.95 45.83 55.09
N PRO A 4 -11.83 44.83 54.98
CA PRO A 4 -11.39 43.47 54.72
C PRO A 4 -11.15 43.27 53.22
N GLU A 5 -10.00 42.67 52.92
CA GLU A 5 -9.53 42.31 51.59
C GLU A 5 -10.41 41.26 50.89
N ARG A 6 -10.48 41.47 49.58
CA ARG A 6 -11.07 40.66 48.52
C ARG A 6 -10.50 39.23 48.50
N SER A 7 -11.32 38.23 48.78
CA SER A 7 -11.06 36.85 48.34
C SER A 7 -11.69 36.63 46.96
N SER A 8 -10.89 36.85 45.91
CA SER A 8 -11.22 36.42 44.56
C SER A 8 -11.22 34.89 44.50
N SER A 9 -12.41 34.29 44.58
CA SER A 9 -12.66 32.92 44.18
C SER A 9 -12.36 32.77 42.68
N GLN A 10 -11.13 32.38 42.37
CA GLN A 10 -10.77 31.93 41.03
C GLN A 10 -11.42 30.56 40.81
N SER A 11 -12.57 30.56 40.13
CA SER A 11 -13.08 29.36 39.47
C SER A 11 -11.99 28.79 38.55
N PRO A 12 -11.76 27.47 38.51
CA PRO A 12 -10.92 26.87 37.50
C PRO A 12 -11.61 27.02 36.14
N ARG A 13 -11.26 28.08 35.44
CA ARG A 13 -11.62 28.33 34.05
C ARG A 13 -10.72 27.47 33.18
N SER A 14 -11.34 26.74 32.26
CA SER A 14 -10.72 26.20 31.03
C SER A 14 -9.92 24.90 31.16
N GLN A 15 -10.60 23.77 31.31
CA GLN A 15 -10.30 22.65 30.43
C GLN A 15 -11.49 22.49 29.51
N ALA A 16 -11.33 22.95 28.27
CA ALA A 16 -12.28 22.66 27.21
C ALA A 16 -12.45 21.15 27.17
N VAL A 17 -13.69 20.69 27.34
CA VAL A 17 -14.07 19.31 27.10
C VAL A 17 -13.92 19.08 25.61
N ALA A 18 -12.69 18.79 25.16
CA ALA A 18 -12.48 18.21 23.85
C ALA A 18 -13.37 16.97 23.82
N GLY A 19 -14.32 16.91 22.88
CA GLY A 19 -15.30 15.83 22.81
C GLY A 19 -14.62 14.46 22.81
N ALA A 20 -15.40 13.39 23.06
CA ALA A 20 -14.86 12.03 23.08
C ALA A 20 -13.97 11.74 21.84
N PRO A 21 -12.86 10.99 21.99
CA PRO A 21 -11.93 10.75 20.90
C PRO A 21 -12.64 10.03 19.74
N PHE A 22 -12.63 10.61 18.55
CA PHE A 22 -13.27 10.08 17.36
C PHE A 22 -12.31 10.04 16.18
N LEU A 23 -12.53 9.10 15.28
CA LEU A 23 -11.85 9.00 14.00
C LEU A 23 -12.91 8.68 12.94
N TRP A 24 -13.16 9.62 12.05
CA TRP A 24 -14.11 9.50 10.96
C TRP A 24 -13.35 9.54 9.63
N ILE A 25 -13.64 8.60 8.75
CA ILE A 25 -12.96 8.45 7.46
C ILE A 25 -14.01 8.26 6.37
N SER A 26 -13.84 8.93 5.24
CA SER A 26 -14.67 8.73 4.06
C SER A 26 -13.86 8.70 2.77
N VAL A 27 -14.15 7.72 1.92
CA VAL A 27 -13.58 7.55 0.57
C VAL A 27 -14.61 7.99 -0.47
N MET A 28 -14.29 9.06 -1.19
CA MET A 28 -15.21 9.71 -2.12
C MET A 28 -14.51 10.19 -3.41
N ASP A 29 -15.30 10.79 -4.30
CA ASP A 29 -14.86 11.49 -5.51
C ASP A 29 -13.82 10.71 -6.33
N PRO A 30 -14.25 9.62 -7.01
CA PRO A 30 -13.36 8.89 -7.89
C PRO A 30 -12.99 9.75 -9.12
N VAL A 31 -11.69 9.89 -9.37
CA VAL A 31 -11.15 10.68 -10.47
C VAL A 31 -10.16 9.83 -11.28
N LYS A 32 -10.27 9.89 -12.60
CA LYS A 32 -9.29 9.28 -13.50
C LYS A 32 -8.05 10.17 -13.58
N MET A 33 -6.91 9.62 -13.20
CA MET A 33 -5.60 10.26 -13.25
C MET A 33 -4.76 9.68 -14.38
N GLY A 34 -3.99 10.54 -15.05
CA GLY A 34 -3.08 10.16 -16.13
C GLY A 34 -3.76 9.81 -17.47
N THR A 35 -2.95 9.46 -18.45
CA THR A 35 -3.37 9.15 -19.82
C THR A 35 -2.79 7.81 -20.30
N GLY A 36 -3.48 7.18 -21.24
CA GLY A 36 -3.04 5.91 -21.84
C GLY A 36 -2.98 4.73 -20.86
N VAL A 37 -1.95 3.91 -21.02
CA VAL A 37 -1.76 2.64 -20.28
C VAL A 37 -1.53 2.84 -18.79
N GLN A 38 -0.97 3.99 -18.39
CA GLN A 38 -0.67 4.30 -16.99
C GLN A 38 -1.82 5.00 -16.27
N ALA A 39 -2.96 5.20 -16.93
CA ALA A 39 -4.11 5.84 -16.30
C ALA A 39 -4.72 4.95 -15.19
N TYR A 40 -5.04 5.55 -14.05
CA TYR A 40 -5.64 4.89 -12.89
C TYR A 40 -6.78 5.71 -12.30
N ILE A 41 -7.58 5.08 -11.43
CA ILE A 41 -8.59 5.78 -10.64
C ILE A 41 -8.02 6.08 -9.27
N SER A 42 -8.05 7.34 -8.87
CA SER A 42 -7.78 7.79 -7.51
C SER A 42 -9.08 8.17 -6.80
N TYR A 43 -9.02 8.16 -5.48
CA TYR A 43 -10.11 8.49 -4.59
C TYR A 43 -9.64 9.57 -3.61
N ARG A 44 -10.55 10.46 -3.24
CA ARG A 44 -10.33 11.41 -2.16
C ARG A 44 -10.65 10.73 -0.83
N VAL A 45 -9.65 10.63 0.03
CA VAL A 45 -9.81 10.12 1.40
C VAL A 45 -9.81 11.29 2.35
N ILE A 46 -10.96 11.52 3.00
CA ILE A 46 -11.13 12.57 4.00
C ILE A 46 -11.07 11.93 5.38
N THR A 47 -10.20 12.45 6.23
CA THR A 47 -10.08 12.05 7.63
C THR A 47 -10.46 13.21 8.51
N LYS A 48 -11.38 13.01 9.46
CA LYS A 48 -11.73 13.98 10.49
C LYS A 48 -11.55 13.35 11.86
N THR A 49 -10.87 14.02 12.76
CA THR A 49 -10.54 13.46 14.07
C THR A 49 -10.14 14.53 15.06
N ASN A 50 -10.25 14.24 16.35
CA ASN A 50 -9.67 15.03 17.44
C ASN A 50 -8.51 14.28 18.14
N LEU A 51 -8.01 13.21 17.52
CA LEU A 51 -6.90 12.43 18.03
C LEU A 51 -5.59 13.22 17.88
N PRO A 52 -4.73 13.29 18.91
CA PRO A 52 -3.52 14.09 18.90
C PRO A 52 -2.43 13.57 17.95
N GLU A 53 -2.54 12.32 17.48
CA GLU A 53 -1.59 11.72 16.55
C GLU A 53 -1.82 12.16 15.08
N PHE A 54 -2.81 13.01 14.83
CA PHE A 54 -3.12 13.55 13.51
C PHE A 54 -2.76 15.04 13.40
N GLU A 55 -2.33 15.45 12.21
CA GLU A 55 -1.94 16.82 11.82
C GLU A 55 -3.16 17.73 11.67
N GLY A 56 -3.97 17.85 12.73
CA GLY A 56 -5.13 18.71 12.79
C GLY A 56 -6.47 17.98 12.64
N PRO A 57 -7.58 18.74 12.68
CA PRO A 57 -8.92 18.18 12.79
C PRO A 57 -9.46 17.55 11.51
N GLU A 58 -8.89 17.91 10.36
CA GLU A 58 -9.28 17.44 9.05
C GLU A 58 -8.07 17.34 8.12
N LYS A 59 -7.92 16.19 7.44
CA LYS A 59 -6.90 15.94 6.42
C LYS A 59 -7.54 15.32 5.19
N ILE A 60 -7.13 15.78 4.02
CA ILE A 60 -7.56 15.24 2.74
C ILE A 60 -6.34 14.74 1.99
N VAL A 61 -6.37 13.48 1.56
CA VAL A 61 -5.32 12.87 0.74
C VAL A 61 -5.92 12.20 -0.49
N ILE A 62 -5.13 12.07 -1.54
CA ILE A 62 -5.50 11.35 -2.75
C ILE A 62 -4.84 9.97 -2.71
N ARG A 63 -5.60 8.91 -2.97
CA ARG A 63 -5.14 7.51 -2.92
C ARG A 63 -5.67 6.72 -4.09
N ARG A 64 -4.87 5.86 -4.69
CA ARG A 64 -5.31 4.89 -5.70
C ARG A 64 -5.45 3.50 -5.08
N TYR A 65 -6.09 2.57 -5.79
CA TYR A 65 -6.33 1.21 -5.29
C TYR A 65 -5.07 0.52 -4.73
N SER A 66 -3.91 0.69 -5.38
CA SER A 66 -2.66 0.07 -4.91
C SER A 66 -2.14 0.65 -3.59
N ASP A 67 -2.57 1.84 -3.17
CA ASP A 67 -2.29 2.35 -1.82
C ASP A 67 -3.07 1.57 -0.75
N PHE A 68 -4.30 1.16 -1.08
CA PHE A 68 -5.10 0.32 -0.20
C PHE A 68 -4.55 -1.11 -0.15
N GLU A 69 -4.03 -1.62 -1.28
CA GLU A 69 -3.27 -2.89 -1.30
C GLU A 69 -2.07 -2.83 -0.35
N TRP A 70 -1.27 -1.76 -0.44
CA TRP A 70 -0.14 -1.54 0.48
C TRP A 70 -0.58 -1.51 1.95
N LEU A 71 -1.64 -0.76 2.27
CA LEU A 71 -2.18 -0.69 3.63
C LEU A 71 -2.57 -2.08 4.15
N HIS A 72 -3.32 -2.85 3.36
CA HIS A 72 -3.75 -4.19 3.73
C HIS A 72 -2.56 -5.12 3.98
N ASP A 73 -1.63 -5.19 3.02
CA ASP A 73 -0.50 -6.13 3.08
C ASP A 73 0.42 -5.79 4.25
N ARG A 74 0.63 -4.50 4.50
CA ARG A 74 1.48 -4.05 5.59
C ARG A 74 0.86 -4.28 6.97
N LEU A 75 -0.47 -4.13 7.09
CA LEU A 75 -1.18 -4.51 8.30
C LEU A 75 -1.15 -6.02 8.52
N ALA A 76 -1.37 -6.82 7.48
CA ALA A 76 -1.31 -8.29 7.56
C ALA A 76 0.08 -8.80 7.96
N GLU A 77 1.14 -8.12 7.53
CA GLU A 77 2.50 -8.47 7.92
C GLU A 77 2.84 -8.07 9.38
N ARG A 78 2.41 -6.88 9.80
CA ARG A 78 2.71 -6.31 11.13
C ARG A 78 1.88 -6.94 12.24
N TYR A 79 0.61 -7.24 11.97
CA TYR A 79 -0.39 -7.69 12.96
C TYR A 79 -0.79 -9.15 12.69
N LYS A 80 0.17 -10.06 12.82
CA LYS A 80 -0.07 -11.50 12.64
C LYS A 80 -1.09 -12.01 13.65
N GLY A 81 -2.10 -12.75 13.17
CA GLY A 81 -3.19 -13.26 14.01
C GLY A 81 -4.38 -12.29 14.16
N VAL A 82 -4.27 -11.05 13.68
CA VAL A 82 -5.41 -10.13 13.58
C VAL A 82 -6.10 -10.34 12.24
N PHE A 83 -7.43 -10.40 12.26
CA PHE A 83 -8.22 -10.49 11.04
C PHE A 83 -8.24 -9.14 10.31
N ILE A 84 -7.50 -9.05 9.22
CA ILE A 84 -7.52 -7.87 8.35
C ILE A 84 -8.74 -7.96 7.41
N PRO A 85 -9.59 -6.92 7.32
CA PRO A 85 -10.73 -6.93 6.42
C PRO A 85 -10.30 -7.18 4.96
N PRO A 86 -11.05 -7.97 4.18
CA PRO A 86 -10.69 -8.23 2.78
C PRO A 86 -10.84 -6.96 1.94
N LEU A 87 -9.88 -6.74 1.05
CA LEU A 87 -9.96 -5.72 0.00
C LEU A 87 -10.95 -6.14 -1.09
N PRO A 88 -11.64 -5.19 -1.76
CA PRO A 88 -12.40 -5.50 -2.96
C PRO A 88 -11.48 -6.05 -4.04
N GLU A 89 -12.03 -6.92 -4.90
CA GLU A 89 -11.26 -7.62 -5.92
C GLU A 89 -10.52 -6.64 -6.87
N LYS A 90 -9.28 -7.01 -7.19
CA LYS A 90 -8.40 -6.28 -8.11
C LYS A 90 -8.91 -6.34 -9.55
N ASN A 91 -9.51 -7.47 -9.93
CA ASN A 91 -9.75 -7.86 -11.30
C ASN A 91 -11.05 -7.26 -11.85
N ALA A 92 -10.97 -6.06 -12.41
CA ALA A 92 -11.80 -5.75 -13.57
C ALA A 92 -11.07 -6.27 -14.81
N VAL A 93 -11.81 -6.87 -15.74
CA VAL A 93 -11.33 -6.94 -17.14
C VAL A 93 -10.95 -5.52 -17.55
N GLU A 94 -9.82 -5.32 -18.24
CA GLU A 94 -9.28 -4.00 -18.61
C GLU A 94 -10.35 -3.04 -19.19
N LYS A 95 -11.34 -3.60 -19.90
CA LYS A 95 -12.50 -2.88 -20.45
C LYS A 95 -13.45 -2.28 -19.38
N PHE A 96 -13.63 -2.95 -18.24
CA PHE A 96 -14.58 -2.55 -17.19
C PHE A 96 -13.95 -1.74 -16.05
N ARG A 97 -12.61 -1.63 -15.99
CA ARG A 97 -11.95 -0.93 -14.88
C ARG A 97 -12.28 0.56 -14.77
N PHE A 98 -12.78 1.14 -15.86
CA PHE A 98 -13.23 2.53 -15.95
C PHE A 98 -14.75 2.65 -16.07
N SER A 99 -15.51 1.57 -15.94
CA SER A 99 -16.98 1.68 -15.90
C SER A 99 -17.40 2.35 -14.60
N LYS A 100 -18.44 3.18 -14.69
CA LYS A 100 -18.94 3.93 -13.54
C LYS A 100 -19.40 3.01 -12.42
N GLU A 101 -20.03 1.89 -12.79
CA GLU A 101 -20.55 0.88 -11.88
C GLU A 101 -19.40 0.22 -11.09
N PHE A 102 -18.31 -0.12 -11.76
CA PHE A 102 -17.15 -0.71 -11.12
C PHE A 102 -16.44 0.26 -10.18
N ILE A 103 -16.27 1.50 -10.64
CA ILE A 103 -15.64 2.57 -9.86
C ILE A 103 -16.41 2.81 -8.56
N GLU A 104 -17.74 2.91 -8.64
CA GLU A 104 -18.60 3.19 -7.49
C GLU A 104 -18.68 2.00 -6.53
N LEU A 105 -18.85 0.77 -7.05
CA LEU A 105 -18.81 -0.44 -6.24
C LEU A 105 -17.48 -0.57 -5.48
N ARG A 106 -16.36 -0.33 -6.17
CA ARG A 106 -15.04 -0.33 -5.56
C ARG A 106 -14.90 0.77 -4.52
N ARG A 107 -15.35 1.99 -4.80
CA ARG A 107 -15.33 3.11 -3.84
C ARG A 107 -16.04 2.75 -2.53
N GLN A 108 -17.26 2.20 -2.62
CA GLN A 108 -18.03 1.76 -1.45
C GLN A 108 -17.30 0.69 -0.65
N ALA A 109 -16.72 -0.31 -1.32
CA ALA A 109 -15.99 -1.36 -0.64
C ALA A 109 -14.70 -0.86 0.02
N LEU A 110 -13.98 0.10 -0.60
CA LEU A 110 -12.80 0.74 -0.02
C LEU A 110 -13.15 1.58 1.22
N ASP A 111 -14.29 2.29 1.17
CA ASP A 111 -14.82 3.05 2.30
C ASP A 111 -15.13 2.15 3.50
N LEU A 112 -15.80 1.01 3.26
CA LEU A 112 -16.06 0.00 4.29
C LEU A 112 -14.77 -0.62 4.83
N PHE A 113 -13.81 -0.92 3.95
CA PHE A 113 -12.53 -1.51 4.31
C PHE A 113 -11.76 -0.62 5.31
N VAL A 114 -11.56 0.66 4.98
CA VAL A 114 -10.78 1.57 5.84
C VAL A 114 -11.50 1.87 7.15
N ASN A 115 -12.83 1.98 7.14
CA ASN A 115 -13.60 2.20 8.36
C ASN A 115 -13.57 0.97 9.29
N ARG A 116 -13.56 -0.26 8.75
CA ARG A 116 -13.36 -1.48 9.56
C ARG A 116 -12.01 -1.48 10.25
N ILE A 117 -10.94 -1.11 9.55
CA ILE A 117 -9.60 -0.98 10.14
C ILE A 117 -9.60 0.09 11.25
N ALA A 118 -10.18 1.26 10.98
CA ALA A 118 -10.25 2.36 11.94
C ALA A 118 -11.13 2.08 13.17
N SER A 119 -12.07 1.13 13.07
CA SER A 119 -12.88 0.66 14.20
C SER A 119 -12.17 -0.35 15.10
N HIS A 120 -11.10 -0.99 14.61
CA HIS A 120 -10.39 -2.04 15.34
C HIS A 120 -9.44 -1.42 16.39
N PRO A 121 -9.47 -1.84 17.68
CA PRO A 121 -8.71 -1.20 18.75
C PRO A 121 -7.20 -1.09 18.48
N GLU A 122 -6.60 -2.16 17.95
CA GLU A 122 -5.17 -2.21 17.64
C GLU A 122 -4.81 -1.53 16.31
N LEU A 123 -5.56 -1.80 15.22
CA LEU A 123 -5.23 -1.28 13.89
C LEU A 123 -5.47 0.22 13.78
N LYS A 124 -6.45 0.76 14.53
CA LYS A 124 -6.74 2.20 14.62
C LYS A 124 -5.51 3.01 15.05
N GLN A 125 -4.69 2.45 15.94
CA GLN A 125 -3.51 3.10 16.49
C GLN A 125 -2.24 2.84 15.66
N SER A 126 -2.35 2.05 14.59
CA SER A 126 -1.19 1.66 13.79
C SER A 126 -0.57 2.85 13.06
N ASP A 127 0.77 2.88 13.04
CA ASP A 127 1.50 3.87 12.23
C ASP A 127 1.23 3.68 10.74
N VAL A 128 0.94 2.45 10.30
CA VAL A 128 0.62 2.12 8.91
C VAL A 128 -0.65 2.83 8.45
N LEU A 129 -1.74 2.73 9.24
CA LEU A 129 -2.97 3.46 8.95
C LEU A 129 -2.73 4.97 8.99
N ARG A 130 -1.95 5.45 9.97
CA ARG A 130 -1.63 6.88 10.10
C ARG A 130 -0.90 7.40 8.86
N THR A 131 0.13 6.69 8.38
CA THR A 131 0.84 7.02 7.14
C THR A 131 -0.14 7.05 5.96
N PHE A 132 -0.97 6.02 5.81
CA PHE A 132 -1.96 5.99 4.73
C PHE A 132 -2.90 7.21 4.73
N LEU A 133 -3.34 7.68 5.90
CA LEU A 133 -4.29 8.79 6.03
C LEU A 133 -3.66 10.19 5.93
N GLN A 134 -2.36 10.33 6.21
CA GLN A 134 -1.72 11.65 6.35
C GLN A 134 -0.59 11.94 5.37
N ALA A 135 0.09 10.91 4.87
CA ALA A 135 1.22 11.07 3.97
C ALA A 135 0.83 11.84 2.69
N ASP A 136 1.74 12.63 2.15
CA ASP A 136 1.60 13.11 0.78
C ASP A 136 1.84 11.97 -0.23
N GLU A 137 1.67 12.26 -1.53
CA GLU A 137 1.90 11.27 -2.58
C GLU A 137 3.35 10.80 -2.62
N GLU A 138 4.32 11.68 -2.34
CA GLU A 138 5.75 11.34 -2.43
C GLU A 138 6.16 10.34 -1.33
N ILE A 139 5.65 10.51 -0.11
CA ILE A 139 5.84 9.57 1.00
C ILE A 139 5.16 8.23 0.68
N MET A 140 3.95 8.25 0.13
CA MET A 140 3.27 7.02 -0.27
C MET A 140 3.99 6.29 -1.41
N ASP A 141 4.51 7.02 -2.40
CA ASP A 141 5.31 6.47 -3.49
C ASP A 141 6.53 5.73 -2.96
N ARG A 142 7.28 6.35 -2.04
CA ARG A 142 8.42 5.71 -1.39
C ARG A 142 7.99 4.49 -0.57
N ALA A 143 6.88 4.57 0.15
CA ALA A 143 6.38 3.45 0.95
C ALA A 143 6.05 2.22 0.08
N ARG A 144 5.49 2.44 -1.13
CA ARG A 144 5.20 1.38 -2.11
C ARG A 144 6.46 0.80 -2.75
N SER A 145 7.48 1.62 -3.02
CA SER A 145 8.67 1.19 -3.77
C SER A 145 9.64 0.34 -2.95
N TYR A 146 9.63 0.40 -1.62
CA TYR A 146 10.45 -0.50 -0.79
C TYR A 146 9.96 -1.96 -0.78
N GLU A 147 8.68 -2.20 -1.09
CA GLU A 147 8.10 -3.56 -1.04
C GLU A 147 8.27 -4.35 -2.33
N THR A 148 8.53 -3.71 -3.46
CA THR A 148 8.86 -4.41 -4.73
C THR A 148 10.16 -5.21 -4.65
N GLY A 149 10.95 -5.09 -3.57
CA GLY A 149 12.14 -5.90 -3.29
C GLY A 149 11.90 -7.21 -2.53
N ILE A 150 10.68 -7.49 -2.03
CA ILE A 150 10.37 -8.73 -1.30
C ILE A 150 9.25 -9.48 -2.04
N PHE A 151 9.65 -10.45 -2.85
CA PHE A 151 8.82 -11.24 -3.75
C PHE A 151 7.66 -11.96 -2.99
N LYS A 152 6.45 -11.37 -3.00
CA LYS A 152 5.24 -12.01 -2.43
C LYS A 152 4.08 -12.22 -3.42
N LYS A 153 4.12 -11.73 -4.67
CA LYS A 153 2.99 -11.88 -5.62
C LYS A 153 3.43 -12.26 -7.06
N PRO A 154 2.78 -13.24 -7.71
CA PRO A 154 3.06 -13.62 -9.10
C PRO A 154 2.61 -12.56 -10.12
N SER A 155 1.75 -11.62 -9.75
CA SER A 155 1.31 -10.51 -10.62
C SER A 155 2.38 -9.45 -10.87
N ASP A 156 3.33 -9.30 -9.95
CA ASP A 156 4.38 -8.27 -10.04
C ASP A 156 5.62 -8.78 -10.79
N PHE A 157 5.72 -10.10 -10.96
CA PHE A 157 6.74 -10.74 -11.79
C PHE A 157 6.72 -10.19 -13.23
N LEU A 158 5.53 -9.96 -13.80
CA LEU A 158 5.37 -9.36 -15.12
C LEU A 158 5.74 -7.88 -15.17
N GLN A 159 5.59 -7.14 -14.07
CA GLN A 159 5.99 -5.72 -14.00
C GLN A 159 7.51 -5.57 -13.96
N MET A 160 8.22 -6.50 -13.32
CA MET A 160 9.67 -6.53 -13.30
C MET A 160 10.29 -6.72 -14.70
N PHE A 161 9.71 -7.60 -15.54
CA PHE A 161 10.15 -7.72 -16.96
C PHE A 161 9.88 -6.45 -17.77
N LYS A 162 8.98 -5.59 -17.31
CA LYS A 162 8.70 -4.29 -17.94
C LYS A 162 9.71 -3.21 -17.53
N VAL A 163 10.21 -3.22 -16.29
CA VAL A 163 11.29 -2.32 -15.86
C VAL A 163 12.60 -2.63 -16.59
N LEU A 164 12.89 -3.91 -16.80
CA LEU A 164 14.03 -4.36 -17.63
C LEU A 164 13.90 -3.94 -19.11
N SER A 165 12.68 -3.65 -19.58
CA SER A 165 12.44 -3.14 -20.94
C SER A 165 12.58 -1.62 -21.09
N LEU A 166 12.68 -0.87 -19.98
CA LEU A 166 12.81 0.59 -19.98
C LEU A 166 14.24 1.09 -19.69
N VAL A 167 15.16 0.19 -19.34
CA VAL A 167 16.61 0.46 -19.44
C VAL A 167 17.01 0.22 -20.90
N SER A 168 17.03 1.30 -21.68
CA SER A 168 17.25 1.33 -23.13
C SER A 168 18.48 0.54 -23.63
N PRO A 169 18.49 0.16 -24.92
CA PRO A 169 19.42 -0.81 -25.50
C PRO A 169 20.72 -0.13 -25.90
N VAL A 170 21.81 -0.34 -25.15
CA VAL A 170 23.16 -0.05 -25.64
C VAL A 170 24.12 -1.18 -25.25
N ARG A 171 24.35 -2.03 -26.24
CA ARG A 171 25.64 -2.59 -26.66
C ARG A 171 26.39 -3.55 -25.70
N HIS A 172 26.38 -4.81 -26.14
CA HIS A 172 27.42 -5.84 -26.05
C HIS A 172 27.61 -6.59 -24.72
N SER A 173 27.19 -7.86 -24.73
CA SER A 173 28.10 -9.02 -24.87
C SER A 173 27.67 -10.19 -23.99
N CYS A 174 27.08 -11.20 -24.63
CA CYS A 174 27.24 -12.64 -24.39
C CYS A 174 27.64 -13.16 -22.99
N TYR A 175 27.05 -12.72 -21.86
CA TYR A 175 27.34 -13.36 -20.57
C TYR A 175 26.15 -13.56 -19.62
N PHE A 176 24.93 -13.14 -19.96
CA PHE A 176 23.79 -13.18 -19.02
C PHE A 176 22.75 -14.29 -19.26
N LEU A 177 23.04 -15.29 -20.10
CA LEU A 177 22.17 -16.47 -20.29
C LEU A 177 22.77 -17.78 -19.75
N ASN A 178 23.64 -17.72 -18.74
CA ASN A 178 24.18 -18.92 -18.07
C ASN A 178 24.04 -18.93 -16.54
N ILE A 179 23.41 -17.93 -15.93
CA ILE A 179 23.21 -17.91 -14.47
C ILE A 179 21.78 -18.33 -14.07
N PHE A 180 20.82 -18.37 -14.99
CA PHE A 180 19.42 -18.67 -14.65
C PHE A 180 18.98 -20.14 -14.81
N LEU A 181 19.86 -21.04 -15.28
CA LEU A 181 19.54 -22.47 -15.44
C LEU A 181 20.36 -23.41 -14.53
N SER A 182 21.06 -22.88 -13.52
CA SER A 182 21.86 -23.70 -12.58
C SER A 182 21.13 -24.08 -11.27
N SER A 183 19.91 -23.58 -11.03
CA SER A 183 19.18 -23.84 -9.77
C SER A 183 17.96 -24.78 -9.89
N TYR A 184 17.56 -25.20 -11.09
CA TYR A 184 16.47 -26.16 -11.22
C TYR A 184 17.02 -27.58 -11.34
N LYS A 185 17.19 -28.21 -10.19
CA LYS A 185 17.47 -29.65 -10.03
C LYS A 185 16.24 -30.45 -10.49
N ILE A 186 16.04 -30.55 -11.80
CA ILE A 186 15.03 -31.42 -12.40
C ILE A 186 15.60 -32.84 -12.44
N ARG A 187 15.07 -33.68 -11.55
CA ARG A 187 15.33 -35.11 -11.49
C ARG A 187 14.34 -35.82 -12.40
N THR A 188 14.74 -36.13 -13.64
CA THR A 188 14.12 -37.19 -14.45
C THR A 188 15.14 -37.81 -15.39
N SER A 189 15.14 -39.14 -15.39
CA SER A 189 16.09 -40.09 -15.97
C SER A 189 16.26 -40.03 -17.50
N ILE A 190 17.24 -40.85 -17.96
CA ILE A 190 17.45 -41.39 -19.32
C ILE A 190 18.04 -40.34 -20.29
N ILE A 191 19.22 -40.47 -20.90
CA ILE A 191 19.78 -41.57 -21.71
C ILE A 191 21.32 -41.55 -21.68
N SER A 192 21.88 -42.76 -21.60
CA SER A 192 23.26 -43.16 -21.82
C SER A 192 23.75 -42.89 -23.25
N CYS A 193 24.93 -42.28 -23.39
CA CYS A 193 25.89 -42.46 -24.50
C CYS A 193 27.29 -42.08 -23.96
N ILE A 194 28.04 -43.04 -23.41
CA ILE A 194 29.23 -43.67 -24.04
C ILE A 194 30.30 -42.66 -24.48
N ALA A 195 31.25 -42.44 -23.57
CA ALA A 195 32.72 -42.63 -23.67
C ALA A 195 33.57 -41.93 -24.77
N PRO A 196 34.87 -41.69 -24.47
CA PRO A 196 35.74 -40.73 -25.14
C PRO A 196 36.67 -41.38 -26.17
N ILE A 197 37.11 -40.62 -27.18
CA ILE A 197 38.23 -41.02 -28.05
C ILE A 197 39.21 -39.84 -28.15
N HIS A 198 40.32 -39.95 -27.43
CA HIS A 198 41.59 -39.28 -27.75
C HIS A 198 42.57 -40.36 -28.22
N PRO A 199 43.22 -40.21 -29.38
CA PRO A 199 44.47 -40.92 -29.66
C PRO A 199 45.64 -39.95 -29.55
N GLY A 200 46.62 -40.28 -28.70
CA GLY A 200 47.87 -39.56 -28.57
C GLY A 200 49.01 -40.46 -28.12
N HIS A 201 49.95 -40.70 -29.06
CA HIS A 201 51.33 -41.17 -28.92
C HIS A 201 51.65 -42.64 -28.56
N CYS A 202 52.17 -43.39 -29.54
CA CYS A 202 53.61 -43.64 -29.73
C CYS A 202 53.93 -43.74 -31.22
#